data_AF-A0A6A6AXW5-F1
#
_entry.id   AF-A0A6A6AXW5-F1
#
_cell.length_a   1.000
_cell.length_b   1.000
_cell.length_c   1.000
_cell.angle_alpha   90.00
_cell.angle_beta   90.00
_cell.angle_gamma   90.00
#
_symmetry.space_group_name_H-M   'P 1'
#
loop_
_entity.id
_entity.type
_entity.pdbx_description
1 polymer ?
#
loop_
_entity_poly.entity_id
_entity_poly.type
_entity_poly.pdbx_seq_one_letter_code
_entity_poly.pdbx_strand_id
1 'polypeptide(L)'
;MASSSSPASIPDSQLGLSAQDVQTLRYHQQLALSQHNGHAHANATANGSSRAASQASSQGRLLLDPSSLQALSAHFDRLMFSIQQRWAALTEQTRLATQTQHDRAGNALGLADAQIARFHEILRQIDELQVEFDKIRRIGDIVKAFRARVEALDRRFPK
;
A
#
# COMPACT_ATOMS: atom_id res chain seq x y z
N MET A 1 -9.79 32.73 -54.53
CA MET A 1 -8.80 32.11 -53.63
C MET A 1 -9.52 31.71 -52.36
N ALA A 2 -9.83 30.42 -52.17
CA ALA A 2 -10.43 29.91 -50.94
C ALA A 2 -9.40 29.00 -50.29
N SER A 3 -8.72 29.50 -49.26
CA SER A 3 -7.83 28.71 -48.42
C SER A 3 -8.68 27.78 -47.56
N SER A 4 -8.92 26.56 -48.04
CA SER A 4 -9.45 25.48 -47.20
C SER A 4 -8.39 25.16 -46.14
N SER A 5 -8.54 25.71 -44.95
CA SER A 5 -7.76 25.32 -43.77
C SER A 5 -7.91 23.81 -43.58
N SER A 6 -6.90 23.03 -43.95
CA SER A 6 -6.89 21.59 -43.66
C SER A 6 -7.04 21.42 -42.15
N PRO A 7 -7.96 20.55 -41.69
CA PRO A 7 -8.18 20.42 -40.26
C PRO A 7 -6.91 19.85 -39.61
N ALA A 8 -6.41 20.54 -38.58
CA ALA A 8 -5.19 20.20 -37.89
C ALA A 8 -5.34 18.81 -37.27
N SER A 9 -4.59 17.84 -37.78
CA SER A 9 -4.58 16.47 -37.27
C SER A 9 -3.23 16.17 -36.63
N ILE A 10 -3.25 15.79 -35.35
CA ILE A 10 -2.06 15.54 -34.56
C ILE A 10 -1.90 14.02 -34.35
N PRO A 11 -0.69 13.45 -34.40
CA PRO A 11 -0.46 12.04 -34.07
C PRO A 11 -0.85 11.73 -32.62
N ASP A 12 -1.51 10.59 -32.39
CA ASP A 12 -2.00 10.18 -31.06
C ASP A 12 -0.87 10.05 -30.03
N SER A 13 0.34 9.73 -30.48
CA SER A 13 1.55 9.61 -29.66
C SER A 13 2.06 10.93 -29.09
N GLN A 14 1.68 12.08 -29.66
CA GLN A 14 2.12 13.39 -29.19
C GLN A 14 1.26 13.92 -28.03
N LEU A 15 0.06 13.38 -27.81
CA LEU A 15 -0.84 13.83 -26.74
C LEU A 15 -0.58 13.13 -25.40
N GLY A 16 0.29 12.12 -25.36
CA GLY A 16 0.65 11.41 -24.11
C GLY A 16 -0.52 10.69 -23.43
N LEU A 17 -1.59 10.40 -24.19
CA LEU A 17 -2.81 9.78 -23.69
C LEU A 17 -2.64 8.27 -23.56
N SER A 18 -3.34 7.66 -22.59
CA SER A 18 -3.36 6.20 -22.50
C SER A 18 -4.11 5.60 -23.69
N ALA A 19 -3.82 4.34 -24.04
CA ALA A 19 -4.47 3.67 -25.17
C ALA A 19 -6.01 3.65 -25.05
N GLN A 20 -6.52 3.57 -23.82
CA GLN A 20 -7.94 3.60 -23.50
C GLN A 20 -8.54 4.98 -23.76
N ASP A 21 -7.86 6.05 -23.37
CA ASP A 21 -8.32 7.43 -23.59
C ASP A 21 -8.37 7.77 -25.09
N VAL A 22 -7.39 7.30 -25.87
CA VAL A 22 -7.39 7.45 -27.32
C VAL A 22 -8.59 6.76 -27.95
N GLN A 23 -8.98 5.59 -27.45
CA GLN A 23 -10.16 4.86 -27.93
C GLN A 23 -11.47 5.59 -27.57
N THR A 24 -11.56 6.16 -26.37
CA THR A 24 -12.71 6.98 -25.95
C THR A 24 -12.84 8.25 -26.81
N LEU A 25 -11.71 8.92 -27.11
CA LEU A 25 -11.72 10.10 -27.98
C LEU A 25 -12.13 9.76 -29.42
N ARG A 26 -11.65 8.65 -29.97
CA ARG A 26 -12.06 8.16 -31.30
C ARG A 26 -13.55 7.84 -31.34
N TYR A 27 -14.06 7.19 -30.29
CA TYR A 27 -15.49 6.89 -30.15
C TYR A 27 -16.35 8.17 -30.11
N HIS A 28 -15.95 9.17 -29.32
CA HIS A 28 -16.67 10.45 -29.25
C HIS A 28 -16.57 11.25 -30.56
N GLN A 29 -15.42 11.24 -31.23
CA GLN A 29 -15.25 11.89 -32.52
C GLN A 29 -16.19 11.28 -33.58
N GLN A 30 -16.30 9.95 -33.62
CA GLN A 30 -17.23 9.28 -34.52
C GLN A 30 -18.70 9.64 -34.22
N LEU A 31 -19.05 9.82 -32.94
CA LEU A 31 -20.39 10.20 -32.49
C LEU A 31 -20.74 11.68 -32.80
N ALA A 32 -19.77 12.60 -32.68
CA ALA A 32 -19.97 14.00 -33.01
C ALA A 32 -20.14 14.21 -34.53
N LEU A 33 -19.36 13.48 -35.34
CA LEU A 33 -19.43 13.53 -36.80
C LEU A 33 -20.74 12.93 -37.33
N SER A 34 -21.27 11.88 -36.69
CA SER A 34 -22.56 11.30 -37.09
C SER A 34 -23.75 12.21 -36.77
N GLN A 35 -23.70 12.98 -35.68
CA GLN A 35 -24.71 13.99 -35.36
C GLN A 35 -24.69 15.19 -36.31
N HIS A 36 -23.51 15.64 -36.75
CA HIS A 36 -23.41 16.75 -37.72
C HIS A 36 -24.03 16.40 -39.09
N ASN A 37 -24.06 15.12 -39.45
CA ASN A 37 -24.66 14.65 -40.70
C ASN A 37 -26.20 14.65 -40.71
N GLY A 38 -26.85 14.91 -39.56
CA GLY A 38 -28.31 14.89 -39.41
C GLY A 38 -29.03 16.22 -39.69
N HIS A 39 -28.31 17.34 -39.81
CA HIS A 39 -28.93 18.68 -39.96
C HIS A 39 -28.42 19.52 -41.15
N ALA A 40 -27.56 18.98 -42.02
CA ALA A 40 -27.03 19.73 -43.16
C ALA A 40 -27.82 19.47 -44.45
N HIS A 41 -29.01 20.08 -44.56
CA HIS A 41 -29.49 20.50 -45.88
C HIS A 41 -28.62 21.70 -46.31
N ALA A 42 -28.12 21.62 -47.55
CA ALA A 42 -27.35 22.62 -48.30
C ALA A 42 -25.81 22.51 -48.24
N ASN A 43 -25.26 22.24 -49.43
CA ASN A 43 -23.88 22.38 -49.88
C ASN A 43 -23.01 21.11 -49.82
N ALA A 44 -22.78 20.53 -51.01
CA ALA A 44 -22.00 19.34 -51.29
C ALA A 44 -20.47 19.52 -51.09
N THR A 45 -20.06 20.24 -50.05
CA THR A 45 -18.67 20.46 -49.63
C THR A 45 -18.36 19.84 -48.26
N ALA A 46 -19.36 19.33 -47.53
CA ALA A 46 -19.18 18.66 -46.22
C ALA A 46 -18.71 17.19 -46.30
N ASN A 47 -18.71 16.57 -47.50
CA ASN A 47 -18.30 15.17 -47.70
C ASN A 47 -16.77 14.94 -47.54
N GLY A 48 -15.99 16.02 -47.40
CA GLY A 48 -14.55 15.97 -47.12
C GLY A 48 -14.23 15.67 -45.66
N SER A 49 -15.04 16.14 -44.72
CA SER A 49 -14.74 16.08 -43.27
C SER A 49 -14.87 14.68 -42.69
N SER A 50 -15.89 13.91 -43.09
CA SER A 50 -16.05 12.51 -42.67
C SER A 50 -14.93 11.62 -43.20
N ARG A 51 -14.51 11.84 -44.45
CA ARG A 51 -13.38 11.12 -45.06
C ARG A 51 -12.05 11.53 -44.44
N ALA A 52 -11.84 12.82 -44.18
CA ALA A 52 -10.65 13.32 -43.48
C ALA A 52 -10.56 12.76 -42.05
N ALA A 53 -11.69 12.61 -41.36
CA ALA A 53 -11.74 12.01 -40.03
C ALA A 53 -11.49 10.51 -40.03
N SER A 54 -12.09 9.78 -40.95
CA SER A 54 -11.82 8.35 -41.11
C SER A 54 -10.37 8.09 -41.52
N GLN A 55 -9.78 8.94 -42.38
CA GLN A 55 -8.37 8.85 -42.77
C GLN A 55 -7.42 9.25 -41.64
N ALA A 56 -7.77 10.26 -40.83
CA ALA A 56 -7.00 10.63 -39.65
C ALA A 56 -7.03 9.48 -38.63
N SER A 57 -8.22 8.97 -38.31
CA SER A 57 -8.38 7.85 -37.37
C SER A 57 -7.71 6.57 -37.84
N SER A 58 -7.72 6.26 -39.14
CA SER A 58 -7.06 5.07 -39.69
C SER A 58 -5.53 5.20 -39.69
N GLN A 59 -5.01 6.44 -39.79
CA GLN A 59 -3.58 6.75 -39.72
C GLN A 59 -3.08 7.02 -38.28
N GLY A 60 -3.90 6.83 -37.26
CA GLY A 60 -3.52 7.09 -35.87
C GLY A 60 -3.29 8.57 -35.57
N ARG A 61 -4.11 9.43 -36.19
CA ARG A 61 -4.10 10.88 -36.02
C ARG A 61 -5.47 11.35 -35.55
N LEU A 62 -5.48 12.19 -34.54
CA LEU A 62 -6.68 12.82 -34.01
C LEU A 62 -6.92 14.15 -34.72
N LEU A 63 -8.12 14.34 -35.27
CA LEU A 63 -8.58 15.65 -35.73
C LEU A 63 -8.90 16.55 -34.53
N LEU A 64 -8.28 17.73 -34.49
CA LEU A 64 -8.57 18.75 -33.48
C LEU A 64 -9.74 19.64 -33.94
N ASP A 65 -10.96 19.19 -33.66
CA ASP A 65 -12.17 20.01 -33.77
C ASP A 65 -12.46 20.66 -32.40
N PRO A 66 -12.97 21.91 -32.31
CA PRO A 66 -13.35 22.56 -31.04
C PRO A 66 -14.16 21.67 -30.07
N SER A 67 -15.04 20.80 -30.59
CA SER A 67 -15.79 19.85 -29.77
C SER A 67 -14.91 18.78 -29.10
N SER A 68 -13.87 18.30 -29.79
CA SER A 68 -12.92 17.31 -29.28
C SER A 68 -12.02 17.88 -28.19
N LEU A 69 -11.66 19.17 -28.29
CA LEU A 69 -10.91 19.88 -27.25
C LEU A 69 -11.76 20.09 -25.99
N GLN A 70 -13.05 20.39 -26.13
CA GLN A 70 -13.97 20.52 -25.00
C GLN A 70 -14.24 19.18 -24.31
N ALA A 71 -14.31 18.08 -25.07
CA ALA A 71 -14.40 16.73 -24.50
C ALA A 71 -13.13 16.34 -23.73
N LEU A 72 -11.96 16.71 -24.25
CA LEU A 72 -10.67 16.48 -23.60
C LEU A 72 -10.54 17.28 -22.30
N SER A 73 -10.97 18.55 -22.28
CA SER A 73 -10.95 19.36 -21.06
C SER A 73 -11.83 18.76 -19.96
N ALA A 74 -13.06 18.36 -20.29
CA ALA A 74 -13.96 17.71 -19.35
C ALA A 74 -13.41 16.37 -18.82
N HIS A 75 -12.68 15.63 -19.65
CA HIS A 75 -11.99 14.42 -19.23
C HIS A 75 -10.87 14.73 -18.23
N PHE A 76 -10.03 15.72 -18.50
CA PHE A 76 -8.98 16.15 -17.56
C PHE A 76 -9.55 16.63 -16.23
N ASP A 77 -10.67 17.37 -16.24
CA ASP A 77 -11.33 17.80 -15.01
C ASP A 77 -11.80 16.61 -14.16
N ARG A 78 -12.40 15.59 -14.81
CA ARG A 78 -12.82 14.36 -14.13
C ARG A 78 -11.62 13.57 -13.62
N LEU A 79 -10.54 13.51 -14.38
CA LEU A 79 -9.31 12.81 -13.99
C LEU A 79 -8.67 13.52 -12.79
N MET A 80 -8.56 14.84 -12.80
CA MET A 80 -8.07 15.64 -11.66
C MET A 80 -8.93 15.42 -10.42
N PHE A 81 -10.26 15.44 -10.55
CA PHE A 81 -11.16 15.15 -9.44
C PHE A 81 -10.94 13.74 -8.88
N SER A 82 -10.80 12.73 -9.74
CA SER A 82 -10.55 11.34 -9.29
C SER A 82 -9.19 11.17 -8.60
N ILE A 83 -8.15 11.87 -9.08
CA ILE A 83 -6.83 11.90 -8.43
C ILE A 83 -6.95 12.55 -7.06
N GLN A 84 -7.63 13.69 -6.93
CA GLN A 84 -7.82 14.37 -5.65
C GLN A 84 -8.56 13.49 -4.64
N GLN A 85 -9.64 12.82 -5.07
CA GLN A 85 -10.36 11.88 -4.22
C GLN A 85 -9.48 10.71 -3.77
N ARG A 86 -8.72 10.11 -4.70
CA ARG A 86 -7.82 9.00 -4.39
C ARG A 86 -6.67 9.43 -3.47
N TRP A 87 -6.15 10.63 -3.66
CA TRP A 87 -5.12 11.21 -2.80
C TRP A 87 -5.63 11.40 -1.37
N ALA A 88 -6.83 11.96 -1.21
CA ALA A 88 -7.46 12.12 0.10
C ALA A 88 -7.68 10.76 0.79
N ALA A 89 -8.20 9.77 0.06
CA ALA A 89 -8.39 8.42 0.57
C ALA A 89 -7.07 7.75 0.98
N LEU A 90 -6.02 7.86 0.15
CA LEU A 90 -4.71 7.29 0.46
C LEU A 90 -4.06 7.96 1.67
N THR A 91 -4.23 9.28 1.81
CA THR A 91 -3.73 10.04 2.96
C THR A 91 -4.38 9.55 4.25
N GLU A 92 -5.71 9.40 4.24
CA GLU A 92 -6.44 8.90 5.41
C GLU A 92 -6.07 7.44 5.74
N GLN A 93 -5.97 6.57 4.72
CA GLN A 93 -5.52 5.19 4.90
C GLN A 93 -4.11 5.12 5.51
N THR A 94 -3.20 5.97 5.04
CA THR A 94 -1.83 6.04 5.56
C THR A 94 -1.82 6.53 7.02
N ARG A 95 -2.63 7.53 7.35
CA ARG A 95 -2.79 8.03 8.72
C ARG A 95 -3.29 6.92 9.65
N LEU A 96 -4.35 6.21 9.27
CA LEU A 96 -4.92 5.11 10.04
C LEU A 96 -3.96 3.93 10.19
N ALA A 97 -3.23 3.57 9.12
CA ALA A 97 -2.24 2.51 9.16
C ALA A 97 -1.09 2.86 10.12
N THR A 98 -0.59 4.11 10.05
CA THR A 98 0.47 4.61 10.93
C THR A 98 0.02 4.60 12.39
N GLN A 99 -1.20 5.07 12.67
CA GLN A 99 -1.76 5.05 14.02
C GLN A 99 -1.89 3.62 14.55
N THR A 100 -2.48 2.71 13.76
CA THR A 100 -2.63 1.30 14.15
C THR A 100 -1.28 0.63 14.38
N GLN A 101 -0.28 0.93 13.55
CA GLN A 101 1.07 0.39 13.70
C GLN A 101 1.74 0.94 14.96
N HIS A 102 1.55 2.22 15.26
CA HIS A 102 2.06 2.85 16.48
C HIS A 102 1.43 2.21 17.73
N ASP A 103 0.10 2.03 17.75
CA ASP A 103 -0.61 1.42 18.88
C ASP A 103 -0.19 -0.04 19.09
N ARG A 104 -0.05 -0.81 18.00
CA ARG A 104 0.45 -2.20 18.07
C ARG A 104 1.87 -2.28 18.62
N ALA A 105 2.76 -1.38 18.18
CA ALA A 105 4.13 -1.31 18.67
C ALA A 105 4.15 -0.95 20.16
N GLY A 106 3.35 0.03 20.59
CA GLY A 106 3.21 0.41 21.99
C GLY A 106 2.75 -0.74 22.88
N ASN A 107 1.71 -1.47 22.46
CA ASN A 107 1.21 -2.63 23.21
C ASN A 107 2.24 -3.76 23.27
N ALA A 108 2.98 -4.02 22.18
CA ALA A 108 4.02 -5.04 22.15
C ALA A 108 5.19 -4.70 23.09
N LEU A 109 5.59 -3.42 23.17
CA LEU A 109 6.60 -2.95 24.10
C LEU A 109 6.15 -3.13 25.56
N GLY A 110 4.93 -2.71 25.89
CA GLY A 110 4.39 -2.89 27.25
C GLY A 110 4.31 -4.36 27.67
N LEU A 111 3.95 -5.26 26.75
CA LEU A 111 3.98 -6.69 27.01
C LEU A 111 5.40 -7.23 27.19
N ALA A 112 6.36 -6.75 26.39
CA ALA A 112 7.76 -7.14 26.53
C ALA A 112 8.33 -6.72 27.89
N ASP A 113 8.05 -5.49 28.34
CA ASP A 113 8.49 -4.98 29.65
C ASP A 113 7.93 -5.83 30.80
N ALA A 114 6.66 -6.23 30.72
CA ALA A 114 6.06 -7.12 31.71
C ALA A 114 6.73 -8.50 31.74
N GLN A 115 7.11 -9.06 30.58
CA GLN A 115 7.86 -10.32 30.54
C GLN A 115 9.30 -10.16 31.06
N ILE A 116 9.97 -9.05 30.77
CA ILE A 116 11.31 -8.75 31.31
C ILE A 116 11.26 -8.70 32.84
N ALA A 117 10.29 -7.98 33.41
CA ALA A 117 10.10 -7.91 34.86
C ALA A 117 9.85 -9.30 35.47
N ARG A 118 9.03 -10.13 34.80
CA ARG A 118 8.79 -11.51 35.22
C ARG A 118 10.07 -12.36 35.17
N PHE A 119 10.89 -12.22 34.12
CA PHE A 119 12.17 -12.94 34.03
C PHE A 119 13.14 -12.53 35.13
N HIS A 120 13.22 -11.25 35.46
CA HIS A 120 14.05 -10.78 36.58
C HIS A 120 13.60 -11.39 37.92
N GLU A 121 12.29 -11.50 38.17
CA GLU A 121 11.80 -12.16 39.39
C GLU A 121 12.12 -13.66 39.39
N ILE A 122 11.99 -14.34 38.25
CA ILE A 122 12.38 -15.76 38.14
C ILE A 122 13.88 -15.94 38.43
N LEU A 123 14.74 -15.06 37.89
CA LEU A 123 16.18 -15.11 38.18
C LEU A 123 16.46 -14.92 39.67
N ARG A 124 15.79 -13.97 40.32
CA ARG A 124 15.89 -13.76 41.77
C ARG A 124 15.49 -15.01 42.56
N GLN A 125 14.40 -15.67 42.16
CA GLN A 125 13.95 -16.92 42.79
C GLN A 125 14.94 -18.07 42.59
N ILE A 126 15.60 -18.15 41.43
CA ILE A 126 16.64 -19.13 41.15
C ILE A 126 17.84 -18.90 42.08
N ASP A 127 18.29 -17.66 42.23
CA ASP A 127 19.41 -17.32 43.12
C ASP A 127 19.07 -17.63 44.59
N GLU A 128 17.85 -17.34 45.03
CA GLU A 128 17.37 -17.72 46.37
C GLU A 128 17.36 -19.24 46.57
N LEU A 129 16.89 -20.00 45.58
CA LEU A 129 16.94 -21.46 45.61
C LEU A 129 18.36 -22.00 45.68
N GLN A 130 19.34 -21.39 45.00
CA GLN A 130 20.74 -21.79 45.10
C GLN A 130 21.26 -21.64 46.53
N VAL A 131 20.93 -20.54 47.21
CA VAL A 131 21.29 -20.34 48.62
C VAL A 131 20.64 -21.41 49.51
N GLU A 132 19.39 -21.78 49.26
CA GLU A 132 18.73 -22.86 50.00
C GLU A 132 19.39 -24.23 49.74
N PHE A 133 19.80 -24.53 48.52
CA PHE A 133 20.53 -25.76 48.22
C PHE A 133 21.88 -25.83 48.91
N ASP A 134 22.60 -24.71 49.04
CA ASP A 134 23.84 -24.64 49.79
C ASP A 134 23.64 -24.90 51.29
N LYS A 135 22.55 -24.40 51.86
CA LYS A 135 22.16 -24.72 53.25
C LYS A 135 21.91 -26.22 53.42
N ILE A 136 21.16 -26.84 52.51
CA ILE A 136 20.88 -28.28 52.54
C ILE A 136 22.19 -29.08 52.44
N ARG A 137 23.11 -28.68 51.57
CA ARG A 137 24.43 -29.31 51.44
C ARG A 137 25.20 -29.27 52.75
N ARG A 138 25.23 -28.11 53.42
CA ARG A 138 25.88 -27.94 54.73
C ARG A 138 25.25 -28.84 55.80
N ILE A 139 23.92 -28.98 55.82
CA ILE A 139 23.23 -29.91 56.73
C ILE A 139 23.69 -31.35 56.45
N GLY A 140 23.76 -31.74 55.18
CA GLY A 140 24.26 -33.06 54.78
C GLY A 140 25.67 -33.34 55.31
N ASP A 141 26.57 -32.36 55.27
CA ASP A 141 27.93 -32.51 55.79
C ASP A 141 27.96 -32.60 57.33
N ILE A 142 27.10 -31.87 58.03
CA ILE A 142 26.93 -31.99 59.48
C ILE A 142 26.44 -33.39 59.86
N VAL A 143 25.43 -33.92 59.16
CA VAL A 143 24.90 -35.28 59.41
C VAL A 143 25.97 -36.35 59.17
N LYS A 144 26.77 -36.23 58.11
CA LYS A 144 27.91 -37.13 57.88
C LYS A 144 28.92 -37.08 59.03
N ALA A 145 29.25 -35.89 59.53
CA ALA A 145 30.17 -35.74 60.66
C ALA A 145 29.61 -36.35 61.95
N PHE A 146 28.32 -36.17 62.23
CA PHE A 146 27.67 -36.82 63.38
C PHE A 146 27.67 -38.33 63.25
N ARG A 147 27.35 -38.88 62.06
CA ARG A 147 27.40 -40.32 61.82
C ARG A 147 28.79 -40.90 62.08
N ALA A 148 29.85 -40.23 61.61
CA ALA A 148 31.23 -40.65 61.86
C ALA A 148 31.60 -40.65 63.35
N ARG A 149 31.12 -39.64 64.11
CA ARG A 149 31.33 -39.59 65.57
C ARG A 149 30.62 -40.74 66.30
N VAL A 150 29.39 -41.05 65.91
CA VAL A 150 28.63 -42.16 66.49
C VAL A 150 29.34 -43.49 66.20
N GLU A 151 29.76 -43.72 64.96
CA GLU A 151 30.48 -44.94 64.57
C GLU A 151 31.83 -45.09 65.32
N ALA A 152 32.56 -43.99 65.53
CA ALA A 152 33.79 -44.02 66.32
C ALA A 152 33.54 -44.35 67.80
N LEU A 153 32.38 -43.95 68.34
CA LEU A 153 32.00 -44.22 69.73
C LEU A 153 31.55 -45.68 69.91
N ASP A 154 30.79 -46.21 68.95
CA ASP A 154 30.38 -47.62 68.89
C ASP A 154 31.60 -48.56 68.82
N ARG A 155 32.63 -48.20 68.03
CA ARG A 155 33.90 -48.93 67.99
C ARG A 155 34.69 -48.90 69.31
N ARG A 156 34.52 -47.87 70.14
CA ARG A 156 35.19 -47.75 71.45
C ARG A 156 34.47 -48.52 72.55
N PHE A 157 33.16 -48.74 72.41
CA PHE A 157 32.34 -49.48 73.36
C PHE A 157 31.56 -50.60 72.64
N PRO A 158 32.25 -51.62 72.11
CA PRO A 158 31.57 -52.76 71.51
C PRO A 158 30.74 -53.47 72.59
N LYS A 159 29.50 -53.80 72.26
CA LYS A 159 28.60 -54.58 73.13
C LYS A 159 29.15 -55.97 73.42
#